data_AF-A0A519CX56-F1
#
_entry.id   AF-A0A519CX56-F1
#
_cell.length_a   1.000
_cell.length_b   1.000
_cell.length_c   1.000
_cell.angle_alpha   90.00
_cell.angle_beta   90.00
_cell.angle_gamma   90.00
#
_symmetry.space_group_name_H-M   'P 1'
#
loop_
_entity.id
_entity.type
_entity.pdbx_description
1 polymer ?
#
loop_
_entity_poly.entity_id
_entity_poly.type
_entity_poly.pdbx_seq_one_letter_code
_entity_poly.pdbx_strand_id
1 'polypeptide(L)'
;MQQEISLLTPYKDAIQFAQELLSLPVYNVQDITKNIHERTIRRRIKKLEELGLAKYSRGKFTIKRVVSQPIFVLEQLIPSFTAFVRARRFGKFYRQTDINFMLKNLPQNSIITLDYSAFELTQFQLVREFFVYVDDVEKTAKFLKKNNFREGTRGNVVLLPKTGSFTNKIERIFLDCIAKGGRSTMDAIAIQLKYKNKITIPARFTTEMILKVQEDLSP
;
A
#
# COMPACT_ATOMS: atom_id res chain seq x y z
N MET A 1 -18.26 -27.47 -5.16
CA MET A 1 -17.82 -26.27 -4.41
C MET A 1 -16.30 -26.25 -4.47
N GLN A 2 -15.71 -25.55 -5.45
CA GLN A 2 -14.25 -25.41 -5.52
C GLN A 2 -13.82 -24.49 -4.39
N GLN A 3 -12.96 -24.97 -3.48
CA GLN A 3 -12.27 -24.08 -2.55
C GLN A 3 -11.40 -23.15 -3.39
N GLU A 4 -11.77 -21.87 -3.47
CA GLU A 4 -10.85 -20.85 -3.95
C GLU A 4 -9.59 -20.94 -3.10
N ILE A 5 -8.50 -21.38 -3.71
CA ILE A 5 -7.20 -21.43 -3.04
C ILE A 5 -6.84 -19.98 -2.73
N SER A 6 -6.83 -19.63 -1.44
CA SER A 6 -6.47 -18.29 -0.98
C SER A 6 -5.15 -17.87 -1.62
N LEU A 7 -5.14 -16.68 -2.23
CA LEU A 7 -3.95 -16.09 -2.83
C LEU A 7 -2.82 -15.87 -1.79
N LEU A 8 -3.13 -15.90 -0.49
CA LEU A 8 -2.15 -15.85 0.60
C LEU A 8 -1.55 -17.20 0.98
N THR A 9 -2.10 -18.32 0.50
CA THR A 9 -1.64 -19.67 0.88
C THR A 9 -0.12 -19.84 0.78
N PRO A 10 0.56 -19.36 -0.29
CA PRO A 10 2.03 -19.45 -0.41
C PRO A 10 2.80 -18.63 0.63
N TYR A 11 2.16 -17.61 1.21
CA TYR A 11 2.75 -16.61 2.11
C TYR A 11 2.32 -16.78 3.58
N LYS A 12 1.39 -17.70 3.87
CA LYS A 12 0.79 -17.87 5.20
C LYS A 12 1.83 -18.05 6.31
N ASP A 13 2.85 -18.90 6.08
CA ASP A 13 3.91 -19.14 7.06
C ASP A 13 4.78 -17.90 7.34
N ALA A 14 4.97 -17.05 6.32
CA ALA A 14 5.73 -15.83 6.44
C ALA A 14 4.95 -14.71 7.14
N ILE A 15 3.64 -14.60 6.86
CA ILE A 15 2.74 -13.66 7.53
C ILE A 15 2.60 -14.02 9.00
N GLN A 16 2.33 -15.30 9.31
CA GLN A 16 2.23 -15.76 10.70
C GLN A 16 3.51 -15.48 11.47
N PHE A 17 4.67 -15.81 10.89
CA PHE A 17 5.97 -15.47 11.47
C PHE A 17 6.09 -13.98 11.81
N ALA A 18 5.68 -13.10 10.89
CA ALA A 18 5.73 -11.65 11.13
C ALA A 18 4.72 -11.17 12.18
N GLN A 19 3.58 -11.84 12.33
CA GLN A 19 2.56 -11.53 13.35
C GLN A 19 2.98 -11.98 14.76
N GLU A 20 3.81 -13.02 14.86
CA GLU A 20 4.34 -13.54 16.13
C GLU A 20 5.51 -12.69 16.68
N LEU A 21 6.09 -11.82 15.86
CA LEU A 21 7.17 -10.93 16.30
C LEU A 21 6.64 -9.76 17.15
N LEU A 22 7.37 -9.43 18.21
CA LEU A 22 7.15 -8.20 18.97
C LEU A 22 7.30 -6.99 18.06
N SER A 23 6.43 -5.99 18.20
CA SER A 23 6.44 -4.79 17.35
C SER A 23 7.70 -3.95 17.57
N LEU A 24 8.73 -4.21 16.76
CA LEU A 24 9.98 -3.45 16.72
C LEU A 24 10.12 -2.70 15.39
N PRO A 25 10.79 -1.52 15.39
CA PRO A 25 11.02 -0.78 14.16
C PRO A 25 12.01 -1.50 13.22
N VAL A 26 13.00 -2.20 13.79
CA VAL A 26 14.03 -2.95 13.08
C VAL A 26 14.34 -4.22 13.85
N TYR A 27 14.44 -5.33 13.14
CA TYR A 27 14.80 -6.65 13.67
C TYR A 27 16.19 -7.04 13.21
N ASN A 28 16.96 -7.74 14.05
CA ASN A 28 18.17 -8.45 13.65
C ASN A 28 17.83 -9.95 13.52
N VAL A 29 18.28 -10.58 12.43
CA VAL A 29 18.08 -12.02 12.23
C VAL A 29 18.69 -12.83 13.38
N GLN A 30 19.85 -12.43 13.89
CA GLN A 30 20.56 -13.13 14.97
C GLN A 30 19.79 -13.11 16.31
N ASP A 31 18.96 -12.10 16.53
CA ASP A 31 18.17 -12.01 17.78
C ASP A 31 16.97 -12.98 17.75
N ILE A 32 16.53 -13.35 16.55
CA ILE A 32 15.37 -14.23 16.31
C ILE A 32 15.80 -15.70 16.19
N THR A 33 17.07 -15.97 15.86
CA THR A 33 17.58 -17.34 15.64
C THR A 33 17.58 -18.22 16.89
N LYS A 34 17.24 -17.69 18.06
CA LYS A 34 17.16 -18.46 19.31
C LYS A 34 16.17 -19.62 19.24
N ASN A 35 15.11 -19.51 18.43
CA ASN A 35 14.04 -20.52 18.33
C ASN A 35 13.80 -21.04 16.90
N ILE A 36 14.45 -20.46 15.88
CA ILE A 36 14.18 -20.75 14.46
C ILE A 36 15.49 -20.69 13.68
N HIS A 37 15.77 -21.70 12.84
CA HIS A 37 16.96 -21.68 11.98
C HIS A 37 17.00 -20.43 11.07
N GLU A 38 18.19 -19.84 10.93
CA GLU A 38 18.43 -18.64 10.12
C GLU A 38 17.91 -18.78 8.68
N ARG A 39 18.12 -19.95 8.06
CA ARG A 39 17.64 -20.25 6.71
C ARG A 39 16.11 -20.10 6.59
N THR A 40 15.37 -20.54 7.60
CA THR A 40 13.90 -20.43 7.65
C THR A 40 13.47 -18.97 7.80
N ILE A 41 14.14 -18.20 8.66
CA ILE A 41 13.89 -16.78 8.83
C ILE A 41 14.11 -16.03 7.50
N ARG A 42 15.26 -16.23 6.86
CA ARG A 42 15.58 -15.61 5.56
C ARG A 42 14.56 -15.97 4.47
N ARG A 43 14.11 -17.23 4.41
CA ARG A 43 13.07 -17.67 3.47
C ARG A 43 11.75 -16.93 3.70
N ARG A 44 11.32 -16.78 4.96
CA ARG A 44 10.09 -16.07 5.32
C ARG A 44 10.19 -14.58 5.03
N ILE A 45 11.33 -13.95 5.34
CA ILE A 45 11.59 -12.55 4.99
C ILE A 45 11.49 -12.34 3.48
N LYS A 46 12.11 -13.19 2.67
CA LYS A 46 12.04 -13.11 1.21
C LYS A 46 10.59 -13.14 0.69
N LYS A 47 9.77 -14.05 1.22
CA LYS A 47 8.34 -14.10 0.89
C LYS A 47 7.59 -12.81 1.25
N LEU A 48 7.94 -12.18 2.37
CA LEU A 48 7.37 -10.88 2.75
C LEU A 48 7.87 -9.75 1.83
N GLU A 49 9.13 -9.80 1.39
CA GLU A 49 9.68 -8.83 0.42
C GLU A 49 8.99 -8.93 -0.94
N GLU A 50 8.63 -10.13 -1.39
CA GLU A 50 7.87 -10.36 -2.64
C GLU A 50 6.50 -9.65 -2.62
N LEU A 51 5.89 -9.50 -1.44
CA LEU A 51 4.66 -8.72 -1.23
C LEU A 51 4.94 -7.24 -0.86
N GLY A 52 6.20 -6.83 -0.80
CA GLY A 52 6.59 -5.49 -0.35
C GLY A 52 6.22 -5.20 1.11
N LEU A 53 6.09 -6.25 1.93
CA LEU A 53 5.76 -6.20 3.36
C LEU A 53 7.01 -6.14 4.24
N ALA A 54 8.15 -6.56 3.72
CA ALA A 54 9.43 -6.45 4.40
C ALA A 54 10.47 -5.72 3.55
N LYS A 55 11.56 -5.30 4.20
CA LYS A 55 12.82 -4.89 3.57
C LYS A 55 13.96 -5.50 4.35
N TYR A 56 14.88 -6.17 3.67
CA TYR A 56 16.06 -6.78 4.26
C TYR A 56 17.34 -6.06 3.82
N SER A 57 18.25 -5.83 4.76
CA SER A 57 19.60 -5.32 4.47
C SER A 57 20.58 -5.72 5.57
N ARG A 58 21.71 -6.33 5.17
CA ARG A 58 22.87 -6.60 6.05
C ARG A 58 22.50 -7.24 7.40
N GLY A 59 21.75 -8.35 7.40
CA GLY A 59 21.36 -9.05 8.62
C GLY A 59 20.17 -8.45 9.37
N LYS A 60 19.68 -7.28 8.96
CA LYS A 60 18.56 -6.58 9.57
C LYS A 60 17.37 -6.54 8.63
N PHE A 61 16.17 -6.44 9.19
CA PHE A 61 14.97 -6.24 8.40
C PHE A 61 13.92 -5.41 9.12
N THR A 62 13.01 -4.84 8.34
CA THR A 62 11.83 -4.13 8.80
C THR A 62 10.58 -4.80 8.26
N ILE A 63 9.50 -4.82 9.03
CA ILE A 63 8.19 -5.30 8.59
C ILE A 63 7.20 -4.14 8.60
N LYS A 64 6.37 -4.02 7.57
CA LYS A 64 5.25 -3.07 7.56
C LYS A 64 4.21 -3.45 8.62
N ARG A 65 3.76 -2.46 9.39
CA ARG A 65 2.69 -2.66 10.40
C ARG A 65 1.41 -3.29 9.85
N VAL A 66 1.11 -3.13 8.57
CA VAL A 66 -0.07 -3.73 7.92
C VAL A 66 -0.15 -5.26 8.10
N VAL A 67 0.97 -5.94 8.33
CA VAL A 67 1.00 -7.40 8.56
C VAL A 67 0.21 -7.80 9.81
N SER A 68 -0.02 -6.91 10.77
CA SER A 68 -0.85 -7.18 11.95
C SER A 68 -2.35 -7.21 11.66
N GLN A 69 -2.78 -6.91 10.43
CA GLN A 69 -4.19 -7.04 10.06
C GLN A 69 -4.63 -8.51 10.06
N PRO A 70 -5.92 -8.79 10.32
CA PRO A 70 -6.47 -10.14 10.17
C PRO A 70 -6.25 -10.71 8.76
N ILE A 71 -6.13 -12.04 8.67
CA ILE A 71 -5.87 -12.74 7.40
C ILE A 71 -6.90 -12.36 6.32
N PHE A 72 -8.19 -12.33 6.66
CA PHE A 72 -9.25 -11.97 5.70
C PHE A 72 -9.11 -10.54 5.17
N VAL A 73 -8.49 -9.61 5.93
CA VAL A 73 -8.17 -8.26 5.43
C VAL A 73 -6.94 -8.33 4.54
N LEU A 74 -5.88 -9.04 4.96
CA LEU A 74 -4.64 -9.18 4.19
C LEU A 74 -4.88 -9.76 2.80
N GLU A 75 -5.82 -10.70 2.64
CA GLU A 75 -6.20 -11.27 1.34
C GLU A 75 -6.68 -10.20 0.36
N GLN A 76 -7.43 -9.24 0.88
CA GLN A 76 -8.05 -8.15 0.11
C GLN A 76 -7.04 -7.05 -0.24
N LEU A 77 -5.90 -7.04 0.46
CA LEU A 77 -4.79 -6.13 0.22
C LEU A 77 -3.77 -6.67 -0.79
N ILE A 78 -3.81 -7.97 -1.14
CA ILE A 78 -2.88 -8.55 -2.13
C ILE A 78 -2.86 -7.76 -3.45
N PRO A 79 -4.00 -7.34 -4.02
CA PRO A 79 -3.97 -6.55 -5.24
C PRO A 79 -3.15 -5.26 -5.06
N SER A 80 -3.34 -4.52 -3.95
CA SER A 80 -2.54 -3.32 -3.67
C SER A 80 -1.06 -3.64 -3.49
N PHE A 81 -0.72 -4.70 -2.75
CA PHE A 81 0.66 -5.11 -2.56
C PHE A 81 1.34 -5.38 -3.91
N THR A 82 0.65 -6.13 -4.77
CA THR A 82 1.12 -6.45 -6.12
C THR A 82 1.30 -5.18 -6.95
N ALA A 83 0.32 -4.28 -6.93
CA ALA A 83 0.40 -3.01 -7.64
C ALA A 83 1.55 -2.13 -7.14
N PHE A 84 1.78 -2.06 -5.83
CA PHE A 84 2.85 -1.26 -5.24
C PHE A 84 4.25 -1.82 -5.49
N VAL A 85 4.42 -3.15 -5.49
CA VAL A 85 5.68 -3.79 -5.85
C VAL A 85 6.03 -3.52 -7.31
N ARG A 86 5.02 -3.47 -8.19
CA ARG A 86 5.18 -3.20 -9.63
C ARG A 86 5.04 -1.72 -10.02
N ALA A 87 4.92 -0.84 -9.03
CA ALA A 87 4.68 0.57 -9.26
C ALA A 87 5.87 1.23 -9.97
N ARG A 88 5.59 2.08 -10.95
CA ARG A 88 6.61 2.86 -11.64
C ARG A 88 6.45 4.34 -11.30
N ARG A 89 7.56 4.97 -10.96
CA ARG A 89 7.58 6.34 -10.45
C ARG A 89 8.25 7.28 -11.44
N PHE A 90 7.60 8.41 -11.69
CA PHE A 90 8.01 9.41 -12.67
C PHE A 90 8.04 10.80 -12.06
N GLY A 91 9.05 11.58 -12.44
CA GLY A 91 9.17 12.99 -12.09
C GLY A 91 9.84 13.76 -13.22
N LYS A 92 9.41 15.00 -13.41
CA LYS A 92 10.04 15.96 -14.33
C LYS A 92 10.61 17.11 -13.54
N PHE A 93 9.77 17.78 -12.75
CA PHE A 93 10.17 18.85 -11.86
C PHE A 93 10.10 18.47 -10.38
N TYR A 94 9.51 17.30 -10.06
CA TYR A 94 9.30 16.82 -8.69
C TYR A 94 8.46 17.79 -7.85
N ARG A 95 7.47 18.44 -8.49
CA ARG A 95 6.58 19.46 -7.92
C ARG A 95 5.13 19.23 -8.37
N GLN A 96 4.21 20.04 -7.86
CA GLN A 96 2.78 19.99 -8.20
C GLN A 96 2.49 20.09 -9.71
N THR A 97 3.38 20.74 -10.47
CA THR A 97 3.30 20.81 -11.93
C THR A 97 3.26 19.43 -12.59
N ASP A 98 3.97 18.44 -12.04
CA ASP A 98 3.99 17.08 -12.57
C ASP A 98 2.64 16.39 -12.37
N ILE A 99 2.00 16.63 -11.22
CA ILE A 99 0.67 16.12 -10.88
C ILE A 99 -0.38 16.78 -11.79
N ASN A 100 -0.32 18.10 -11.94
CA ASN A 100 -1.25 18.85 -12.80
C ASN A 100 -1.12 18.42 -14.27
N PHE A 101 0.09 18.13 -14.74
CA PHE A 101 0.30 17.56 -16.07
C PHE A 101 -0.41 16.21 -16.21
N MET A 102 -0.26 15.33 -15.22
CA MET A 102 -0.91 14.02 -15.25
C MET A 102 -2.43 14.13 -15.22
N LEU A 103 -2.99 14.93 -14.32
CA LEU A 103 -4.45 15.16 -14.24
C LEU A 103 -5.05 15.59 -15.58
N LYS A 104 -4.35 16.47 -16.33
CA LYS A 104 -4.78 16.93 -17.66
C LYS A 104 -4.66 15.88 -18.76
N ASN A 105 -3.80 14.88 -18.59
CA ASN A 105 -3.45 13.88 -19.61
C ASN A 105 -3.75 12.45 -19.14
N LEU A 106 -4.73 12.30 -18.25
CA LEU A 106 -5.07 10.99 -17.68
C LEU A 106 -5.52 10.03 -18.78
N PRO A 107 -4.97 8.80 -18.84
CA PRO A 107 -5.48 7.78 -19.74
C PRO A 107 -6.96 7.51 -19.47
N GLN A 108 -7.69 7.14 -20.52
CA GLN A 108 -9.07 6.69 -20.41
C GLN A 108 -9.17 5.53 -19.41
N ASN A 109 -10.24 5.52 -18.60
CA ASN A 109 -10.48 4.55 -17.53
C ASN A 109 -9.45 4.54 -16.39
N SER A 110 -8.53 5.50 -16.31
CA SER A 110 -7.62 5.59 -15.18
C SER A 110 -8.37 5.81 -13.85
N ILE A 111 -7.80 5.31 -12.76
CA ILE A 111 -8.39 5.44 -11.42
C ILE A 111 -7.35 6.04 -10.48
N ILE A 112 -7.60 7.24 -10.02
CA ILE A 112 -6.79 7.92 -9.00
C ILE A 112 -7.04 7.23 -7.64
N THR A 113 -6.00 7.09 -6.82
CA THR A 113 -6.08 6.47 -5.49
C THR A 113 -5.14 7.16 -4.49
N LEU A 114 -5.11 6.67 -3.24
CA LEU A 114 -4.25 7.16 -2.15
C LEU A 114 -4.39 8.67 -1.94
N ASP A 115 -3.31 9.35 -1.54
CA ASP A 115 -3.20 10.77 -1.20
C ASP A 115 -4.26 11.67 -1.86
N TYR A 116 -4.35 11.66 -3.19
CA TYR A 116 -5.25 12.56 -3.91
C TYR A 116 -6.73 12.22 -3.65
N SER A 117 -7.13 10.96 -3.87
CA SER A 117 -8.52 10.55 -3.68
C SER A 117 -8.91 10.44 -2.21
N ALA A 118 -7.97 10.07 -1.33
CA ALA A 118 -8.18 10.10 0.11
C ALA A 118 -8.44 11.53 0.60
N PHE A 119 -7.64 12.50 0.13
CA PHE A 119 -7.87 13.91 0.41
C PHE A 119 -9.24 14.38 -0.11
N GLU A 120 -9.62 14.06 -1.35
CA GLU A 120 -10.94 14.41 -1.88
C GLU A 120 -12.09 13.86 -1.01
N LEU A 121 -11.95 12.65 -0.47
CA LEU A 121 -12.96 12.03 0.39
C LEU A 121 -13.02 12.65 1.79
N THR A 122 -11.86 12.88 2.42
CA THR A 122 -11.81 13.17 3.86
C THR A 122 -11.36 14.59 4.20
N GLN A 123 -10.64 15.26 3.29
CA GLN A 123 -9.91 16.51 3.51
C GLN A 123 -8.88 16.43 4.66
N PHE A 124 -8.55 15.22 5.10
CA PHE A 124 -7.77 14.97 6.31
C PHE A 124 -6.28 15.30 6.16
N GLN A 125 -5.69 14.91 5.03
CA GLN A 125 -4.24 15.02 4.82
C GLN A 125 -3.92 15.60 3.45
N LEU A 126 -3.02 16.59 3.43
CA LEU A 126 -2.55 17.20 2.18
C LEU A 126 -1.85 16.17 1.26
N VAL A 127 -2.15 16.26 -0.03
CA VAL A 127 -1.60 15.42 -1.09
C VAL A 127 -0.07 15.60 -1.20
N ARG A 128 0.69 14.50 -1.29
CA ARG A 128 2.14 14.54 -1.58
C ARG A 128 2.50 13.84 -2.89
N GLU A 129 1.91 12.68 -3.14
CA GLU A 129 2.17 11.87 -4.31
C GLU A 129 0.88 11.64 -5.11
N PHE A 130 0.97 11.51 -6.42
CA PHE A 130 -0.14 11.22 -7.31
C PHE A 130 -0.10 9.75 -7.74
N PHE A 131 -0.95 8.92 -7.14
CA PHE A 131 -1.08 7.52 -7.48
C PHE A 131 -2.25 7.30 -8.44
N VAL A 132 -1.98 6.60 -9.54
CA VAL A 132 -2.99 6.33 -10.55
C VAL A 132 -2.85 4.91 -11.08
N TYR A 133 -3.97 4.18 -11.06
CA TYR A 133 -4.11 2.93 -11.77
C TYR A 133 -4.37 3.16 -13.25
N VAL A 134 -3.62 2.46 -14.09
CA VAL A 134 -3.73 2.51 -15.55
C VAL A 134 -3.85 1.09 -16.13
N ASP A 135 -4.53 0.97 -17.27
CA ASP A 135 -4.70 -0.31 -17.96
C ASP A 135 -3.37 -0.84 -18.52
N ASP A 136 -2.57 0.05 -19.12
CA ASP A 136 -1.26 -0.28 -19.70
C ASP A 136 -0.19 0.66 -19.14
N VAL A 137 0.54 0.15 -18.13
CA VAL A 137 1.63 0.87 -17.48
C VAL A 137 2.76 1.23 -18.45
N GLU A 138 3.08 0.36 -19.41
CA GLU A 138 4.17 0.60 -20.37
C GLU A 138 3.81 1.70 -21.35
N LYS A 139 2.57 1.70 -21.86
CA LYS A 139 2.08 2.76 -22.74
C LYS A 139 2.09 4.11 -22.03
N THR A 140 1.58 4.19 -20.81
CA THR A 140 1.59 5.45 -20.04
C THR A 140 3.00 5.88 -19.66
N ALA A 141 3.89 4.94 -19.31
CA ALA A 141 5.30 5.24 -19.06
C ALA A 141 6.01 5.81 -20.30
N LYS A 142 5.78 5.23 -21.49
CA LYS A 142 6.32 5.74 -22.75
C LYS A 142 5.80 7.15 -23.06
N PHE A 143 4.52 7.41 -22.82
CA PHE A 143 3.94 8.76 -22.95
C PHE A 143 4.62 9.77 -22.01
N LEU A 144 4.83 9.40 -20.75
CA LEU A 144 5.53 10.24 -19.79
C LEU A 144 6.97 10.56 -20.23
N LYS A 145 7.72 9.54 -20.66
CA LYS A 145 9.10 9.70 -21.16
C LYS A 145 9.16 10.64 -22.38
N LYS A 146 8.21 10.52 -23.32
CA LYS A 146 8.08 11.44 -24.47
C LYS A 146 7.81 12.89 -24.05
N ASN A 147 7.24 13.11 -22.87
CA ASN A 147 6.96 14.43 -22.30
C ASN A 147 8.04 14.90 -21.31
N ASN A 148 9.25 14.32 -21.39
CA ASN A 148 10.43 14.64 -20.58
C ASN A 148 10.33 14.26 -19.09
N PHE A 149 9.44 13.34 -18.72
CA PHE A 149 9.48 12.75 -17.39
C PHE A 149 10.58 11.69 -17.32
N ARG A 150 11.28 11.65 -16.18
CA ARG A 150 12.28 10.63 -15.87
C ARG A 150 11.73 9.63 -14.88
N GLU A 151 12.04 8.37 -15.12
CA GLU A 151 11.70 7.30 -14.19
C GLU A 151 12.73 7.25 -13.06
N GLY A 152 12.28 7.07 -11.81
CA GLY A 152 13.16 7.00 -10.66
C GLY A 152 12.41 6.84 -9.35
N THR A 153 13.13 6.55 -8.26
CA THR A 153 12.53 6.16 -6.97
C THR A 153 11.77 7.28 -6.25
N ARG A 154 12.00 8.55 -6.63
CA ARG A 154 11.45 9.75 -5.97
C ARG A 154 10.43 10.50 -6.81
N GLY A 155 9.94 9.92 -7.90
CA GLY A 155 8.92 10.56 -8.74
C GLY A 155 7.59 10.76 -8.00
N ASN A 156 6.96 11.92 -8.19
CA ASN A 156 5.67 12.26 -7.58
C ASN A 156 4.49 11.66 -8.34
N VAL A 157 4.67 11.21 -9.58
CA VAL A 157 3.66 10.49 -10.36
C VAL A 157 3.95 9.00 -10.24
N VAL A 158 2.99 8.24 -9.73
CA VAL A 158 3.12 6.80 -9.50
C VAL A 158 2.08 6.06 -10.32
N LEU A 159 2.57 5.31 -11.32
CA LEU A 159 1.75 4.44 -12.14
C LEU A 159 1.61 3.07 -11.48
N LEU A 160 0.37 2.63 -11.32
CA LEU A 160 0.00 1.34 -10.76
C LEU A 160 -0.67 0.49 -11.86
N PRO A 161 -0.31 -0.80 -12.00
CA PRO A 161 -1.09 -1.69 -12.84
C PRO A 161 -2.45 -1.95 -12.18
N LYS A 162 -3.54 -1.96 -12.95
CA LYS A 162 -4.84 -2.36 -12.43
C LYS A 162 -4.82 -3.83 -12.02
N THR A 163 -4.96 -4.07 -10.72
CA THR A 163 -5.05 -5.40 -10.14
C THR A 163 -6.19 -5.44 -9.12
N GLY A 164 -7.00 -6.49 -9.15
CA GLY A 164 -8.15 -6.66 -8.24
C GLY A 164 -9.42 -5.92 -8.71
N SER A 165 -10.41 -5.84 -7.82
CA SER A 165 -11.70 -5.21 -8.12
C SER A 165 -11.65 -3.69 -7.92
N PHE A 166 -12.35 -2.98 -8.81
CA PHE A 166 -12.55 -1.53 -8.78
C PHE A 166 -14.04 -1.13 -8.75
N THR A 167 -14.93 -2.08 -8.48
CA THR A 167 -16.40 -1.84 -8.44
C THR A 167 -16.77 -0.85 -7.34
N ASN A 168 -16.18 -1.00 -6.15
CA ASN A 168 -16.31 -0.07 -5.04
C ASN A 168 -15.03 0.78 -4.91
N LYS A 169 -15.05 1.98 -5.50
CA LYS A 169 -13.89 2.89 -5.52
C LYS A 169 -13.47 3.35 -4.12
N ILE A 170 -14.43 3.60 -3.21
CA ILE A 170 -14.12 4.07 -1.85
C ILE A 170 -13.38 2.98 -1.09
N GLU A 171 -13.88 1.74 -1.15
CA GLU A 171 -13.22 0.60 -0.50
C GLU A 171 -11.84 0.31 -1.12
N ARG A 172 -11.70 0.44 -2.45
CA ARG A 172 -10.40 0.32 -3.12
C ARG A 172 -9.39 1.34 -2.58
N ILE A 173 -9.76 2.61 -2.46
CA ILE A 173 -8.91 3.68 -1.89
C ILE A 173 -8.56 3.37 -0.44
N PHE A 174 -9.54 2.96 0.37
CA PHE A 174 -9.36 2.55 1.75
C PHE A 174 -8.34 1.41 1.90
N LEU A 175 -8.51 0.34 1.14
CA LEU A 175 -7.59 -0.80 1.13
C LEU A 175 -6.20 -0.41 0.64
N ASP A 176 -6.09 0.46 -0.37
CA ASP A 176 -4.80 0.99 -0.82
C ASP A 176 -4.07 1.77 0.29
N CYS A 177 -4.80 2.61 1.03
CA CYS A 177 -4.27 3.37 2.15
C CYS A 177 -3.70 2.45 3.24
N ILE A 178 -4.40 1.36 3.55
CA ILE A 178 -3.94 0.33 4.48
C ILE A 178 -2.67 -0.35 3.96
N ALA A 179 -2.69 -0.81 2.70
CA ALA A 179 -1.57 -1.54 2.11
C ALA A 179 -0.31 -0.67 1.96
N LYS A 180 -0.48 0.62 1.69
CA LYS A 180 0.62 1.60 1.62
C LYS A 180 1.26 1.78 2.99
N GLY A 181 0.43 1.87 4.03
CA GLY A 181 0.86 2.06 5.41
C GLY A 181 1.47 3.43 5.68
N GLY A 182 2.09 3.58 6.85
CA GLY A 182 2.73 4.83 7.25
C GLY A 182 1.71 5.96 7.40
N ARG A 183 1.96 7.10 6.74
CA ARG A 183 1.04 8.24 6.76
C ARG A 183 -0.37 7.87 6.26
N SER A 184 -0.47 7.09 5.19
CA SER A 184 -1.73 6.68 4.57
C SER A 184 -2.59 5.79 5.49
N THR A 185 -2.04 5.23 6.57
CA THR A 185 -2.87 4.51 7.55
C THR A 185 -3.88 5.44 8.23
N MET A 186 -3.54 6.72 8.43
CA MET A 186 -4.47 7.68 9.02
C MET A 186 -5.58 8.06 8.04
N ASP A 187 -5.28 8.16 6.75
CA ASP A 187 -6.29 8.33 5.69
C ASP A 187 -7.27 7.15 5.65
N ALA A 188 -6.78 5.92 5.79
CA ALA A 188 -7.66 4.74 5.87
C ALA A 188 -8.62 4.82 7.05
N ILE A 189 -8.14 5.25 8.23
CA ILE A 189 -8.99 5.43 9.42
C ILE A 189 -10.03 6.53 9.15
N ALA A 190 -9.63 7.67 8.59
CA ALA A 190 -10.54 8.76 8.27
C ALA A 190 -11.64 8.32 7.29
N ILE A 191 -11.28 7.55 6.25
CA ILE A 191 -12.24 6.96 5.31
C ILE A 191 -13.17 5.98 6.05
N GLN A 192 -12.65 5.12 6.93
CA GLN A 192 -13.47 4.16 7.68
C GLN A 192 -14.46 4.83 8.62
N LEU A 193 -14.07 5.94 9.27
CA LEU A 193 -14.95 6.71 10.14
C LEU A 193 -16.05 7.43 9.34
N LYS A 194 -15.70 8.10 8.24
CA LYS A 194 -16.63 8.92 7.45
C LYS A 194 -17.52 8.11 6.51
N TYR A 195 -17.03 6.98 5.99
CA TYR A 195 -17.70 6.17 4.96
C TYR A 195 -17.92 4.72 5.39
N LYS A 196 -18.16 4.47 6.68
CA LYS A 196 -18.37 3.12 7.25
C LYS A 196 -19.35 2.26 6.43
N ASN A 197 -20.46 2.84 5.96
CA ASN A 197 -21.50 2.14 5.20
C ASN A 197 -21.10 1.79 3.75
N LYS A 198 -19.92 2.22 3.30
CA LYS A 198 -19.36 1.94 1.98
C LYS A 198 -18.17 0.96 2.04
N ILE A 199 -17.80 0.50 3.24
CA ILE A 199 -16.70 -0.45 3.45
C ILE A 199 -17.30 -1.75 3.95
N THR A 200 -17.13 -2.81 3.18
CA THR A 200 -17.58 -4.16 3.52
C THR A 200 -16.56 -4.89 4.40
N ILE A 201 -15.29 -4.53 4.28
CA ILE A 201 -14.17 -5.21 4.96
C ILE A 201 -13.51 -4.26 5.96
N PRO A 202 -14.00 -4.19 7.22
CA PRO A 202 -13.44 -3.28 8.20
C PRO A 202 -12.03 -3.73 8.61
N ALA A 203 -11.09 -2.79 8.61
CA ALA A 203 -9.74 -3.03 9.10
C ALA A 203 -9.63 -2.73 10.59
N ARG A 204 -8.63 -3.34 11.23
CA ARG A 204 -8.35 -3.12 12.65
C ARG A 204 -7.29 -2.04 12.82
N PHE A 205 -7.61 -1.03 13.61
CA PHE A 205 -6.67 0.01 13.99
C PHE A 205 -6.60 0.08 15.51
N THR A 206 -5.47 0.52 16.05
CA THR A 206 -5.32 0.74 17.49
C THR A 206 -6.19 1.89 17.94
N THR A 207 -6.72 1.83 19.16
CA THR A 207 -7.54 2.89 19.76
C THR A 207 -6.86 4.27 19.68
N GLU A 208 -5.57 4.35 19.99
CA GLU A 208 -4.78 5.59 19.90
C GLU A 208 -4.85 6.25 18.52
N MET A 209 -4.67 5.48 17.44
CA MET A 209 -4.75 5.99 16.07
C MET A 209 -6.17 6.45 15.71
N ILE A 210 -7.19 5.73 16.19
CA ILE A 210 -8.59 6.10 15.96
C ILE A 210 -8.90 7.43 16.65
N LEU A 211 -8.57 7.55 17.94
CA LEU A 211 -8.80 8.77 18.73
C LEU A 211 -8.11 9.97 18.10
N LYS A 212 -6.85 9.82 17.70
CA LYS A 212 -6.10 10.89 17.03
C LYS A 212 -6.80 11.37 15.75
N VAL A 213 -7.27 10.45 14.90
CA VAL A 213 -7.98 10.83 13.67
C VAL A 213 -9.33 11.48 13.98
N GLN A 214 -10.02 11.05 15.03
CA GLN A 214 -11.26 11.67 15.46
C GLN A 214 -11.04 13.10 15.95
N GLU A 215 -10.00 13.34 16.75
CA GLU A 215 -9.60 14.68 17.20
C GLU A 215 -9.26 15.58 16.01
N ASP A 216 -8.39 15.11 15.11
CA ASP A 216 -7.93 15.87 13.94
C ASP A 216 -9.04 16.12 12.88
N LEU A 217 -10.11 15.30 12.86
CA LEU A 217 -11.29 15.50 11.98
C LEU A 217 -12.38 16.36 12.62
N SER A 218 -12.31 16.60 13.93
CA SER A 218 -13.30 17.43 14.62
C SER A 218 -13.07 18.90 14.22
N PRO A 219 -14.14 19.65 13.91
CA PRO A 219 -14.04 21.02 13.41
C PRO A 219 -13.43 22.01 14.40
#